data_AF-A0ABD3EZK8-F1
#
_entry.id   AF-A0ABD3EZK8-F1
#
_cell.length_a   1.000
_cell.length_b   1.000
_cell.length_c   1.000
_cell.angle_alpha   90.00
_cell.angle_beta   90.00
_cell.angle_gamma   90.00
#
_symmetry.space_group_name_H-M   'P 1'
#
loop_
_entity.id
_entity.type
_entity.pdbx_description
1 polymer ?
#
loop_
_entity_poly.entity_id
_entity_poly.type
_entity_poly.pdbx_seq_one_letter_code
_entity_poly.pdbx_strand_id
1 'polypeptide(L)'
;MSMLSCSRRHRSLLRSAHRAVVRRQNHQQRRQLQQHLHRGTKCAPMLATSTTPSVAVALAKQARSTQSLAKTTAIRSASAAPDDSSPSMGAVAAAAAAAAASSNEESTNATALTSPQLTQPTDTLVAASTTKDAVTRRISLEQTADRSDKPLPQESSWSAMLIALFAMIQPEWAKEKLELEEVPLEETPITSVPPQVSEVLPGRDTALFWRYDMDSYAANRRNEDRSQYVLDSIMRPGRSTETQVFFFGCYDGHGGEEAVDFVQKKLYVNIRTHLKENDEPVAHSIITGFKDTEEEFKRRSRLKFERGSWSSCSVGACAVMALVIDKKLYVASCGDCRAIMAYREPDGSLSGEQITFDHSANEEREQRRLRVLYPEDYDIVCEIGQKNFYVKGRLQPTRSIGDTYMKVKDVNRSPMPRGLRIRGSFRKPYISAVPDIFQIDLKDRKPEFVVLGSDGLFGELKNEEIVQLVGQFRDQGVQNVSQSLREAVLERIADIYGTTSADLENVLPGNRRDYHDDITIDVLHFTPPSAAVQAKAA
;
A
#
# COMPACT_ATOMS: atom_id res chain seq x y z
N MET A 1 17.05 -12.34 -29.26
CA MET A 1 15.74 -12.86 -28.77
C MET A 1 15.82 -14.09 -27.84
N SER A 2 16.84 -14.97 -27.90
CA SER A 2 16.83 -16.26 -27.16
C SER A 2 16.51 -16.19 -25.65
N MET A 3 17.13 -15.27 -24.90
CA MET A 3 16.97 -15.18 -23.42
C MET A 3 15.51 -14.96 -22.95
N LEU A 4 14.67 -14.29 -23.74
CA LEU A 4 13.26 -14.03 -23.39
C LEU A 4 12.40 -15.30 -23.35
N SER A 5 12.78 -16.34 -24.10
CA SER A 5 12.06 -17.62 -24.07
C SER A 5 12.37 -18.43 -22.80
N CYS A 6 13.61 -18.34 -22.30
CA CYS A 6 14.06 -19.05 -21.10
C CYS A 6 13.36 -18.50 -19.84
N SER A 7 13.28 -17.17 -19.69
CA SER A 7 12.58 -16.53 -18.58
C SER A 7 11.09 -16.93 -18.50
N ARG A 8 10.40 -16.98 -19.64
CA ARG A 8 8.99 -17.45 -19.70
C ARG A 8 8.84 -18.91 -19.29
N ARG A 9 9.75 -19.81 -19.70
CA ARG A 9 9.75 -21.22 -19.27
C ARG A 9 10.05 -21.37 -17.77
N HIS A 10 10.99 -20.60 -17.22
CA HIS A 10 11.33 -20.66 -15.79
C HIS A 10 10.17 -20.18 -14.91
N ARG A 11 9.49 -19.07 -15.27
CA ARG A 11 8.26 -18.63 -14.59
C ARG A 11 7.12 -19.67 -14.70
N SER A 12 7.01 -20.38 -15.82
CA SER A 12 6.02 -21.47 -15.99
C SER A 12 6.30 -22.66 -15.06
N LEU A 13 7.57 -23.04 -14.87
CA LEU A 13 7.96 -24.14 -13.99
C LEU A 13 7.74 -23.78 -12.52
N LEU A 14 8.13 -22.57 -12.09
CA LEU A 14 7.86 -22.07 -10.74
C LEU A 14 6.36 -22.02 -10.43
N ARG A 15 5.53 -21.52 -11.36
CA ARG A 15 4.06 -21.54 -11.21
C ARG A 15 3.48 -22.96 -11.13
N SER A 16 4.08 -23.93 -11.84
CA SER A 16 3.67 -25.34 -11.77
C SER A 16 4.06 -25.99 -10.44
N ALA A 17 5.27 -25.73 -9.94
CA ALA A 17 5.74 -26.18 -8.63
C ALA A 17 4.89 -25.61 -7.50
N HIS A 18 4.62 -24.30 -7.50
CA HIS A 18 3.76 -23.65 -6.50
C HIS A 18 2.34 -24.27 -6.48
N ARG A 19 1.72 -24.43 -7.66
CA ARG A 19 0.43 -25.11 -7.80
C ARG A 19 0.46 -26.57 -7.33
N ALA A 20 1.59 -27.27 -7.41
CA ALA A 20 1.75 -28.62 -6.88
C ALA A 20 1.89 -28.64 -5.34
N VAL A 21 2.57 -27.65 -4.74
CA VAL A 21 2.68 -27.50 -3.28
C VAL A 21 1.33 -27.16 -2.66
N VAL A 22 0.65 -26.13 -3.15
CA VAL A 22 -0.69 -25.73 -2.66
C VAL A 22 -1.70 -26.87 -2.80
N ARG A 23 -1.69 -27.62 -3.92
CA ARG A 23 -2.54 -28.82 -4.07
C ARG A 23 -2.21 -29.93 -3.07
N ARG A 24 -0.95 -30.09 -2.66
CA ARG A 24 -0.57 -31.07 -1.62
C ARG A 24 -1.03 -30.62 -0.23
N GLN A 25 -0.82 -29.36 0.12
CA GLN A 25 -1.30 -28.78 1.40
C GLN A 25 -2.84 -28.87 1.51
N ASN A 26 -3.57 -28.42 0.49
CA ASN A 26 -5.04 -28.51 0.49
C ASN A 26 -5.54 -29.98 0.52
N HIS A 27 -4.81 -30.94 -0.05
CA HIS A 27 -5.15 -32.35 0.10
C HIS A 27 -4.84 -32.90 1.50
N GLN A 28 -3.75 -32.47 2.15
CA GLN A 28 -3.44 -32.84 3.54
C GLN A 28 -4.47 -32.26 4.51
N GLN A 29 -4.82 -30.98 4.42
CA GLN A 29 -5.87 -30.37 5.25
C GLN A 29 -7.22 -31.07 5.07
N ARG A 30 -7.64 -31.36 3.83
CA ARG A 30 -8.88 -32.13 3.58
C ARG A 30 -8.84 -33.54 4.19
N ARG A 31 -7.68 -34.22 4.18
CA ARG A 31 -7.52 -35.51 4.88
C ARG A 31 -7.59 -35.36 6.40
N GLN A 32 -7.00 -34.31 6.97
CA GLN A 32 -7.07 -34.02 8.41
C GLN A 32 -8.51 -33.72 8.85
N LEU A 33 -9.25 -32.87 8.14
CA LEU A 33 -10.68 -32.64 8.41
C LEU A 33 -11.49 -33.95 8.37
N GLN A 34 -11.29 -34.77 7.33
CA GLN A 34 -11.96 -36.06 7.20
C GLN A 34 -11.61 -37.03 8.36
N GLN A 35 -10.38 -37.02 8.84
CA GLN A 35 -9.94 -37.82 9.99
C GLN A 35 -10.53 -37.33 11.32
N HIS A 36 -10.69 -36.02 11.51
CA HIS A 36 -11.41 -35.47 12.67
C HIS A 36 -12.90 -35.85 12.64
N LEU A 37 -13.56 -35.69 11.49
CA LEU A 37 -14.98 -36.07 11.32
C LEU A 37 -15.21 -37.57 11.61
N HIS A 38 -14.31 -38.46 11.17
CA HIS A 38 -14.41 -39.91 11.46
C HIS A 38 -14.04 -40.29 12.91
N ARG A 39 -13.40 -39.40 13.67
CA ARG A 39 -13.14 -39.59 15.11
C ARG A 39 -14.27 -39.09 16.01
N GLY A 40 -15.12 -38.18 15.54
CA GLY A 40 -16.24 -37.63 16.32
C GLY A 40 -17.40 -38.60 16.57
N THR A 41 -17.49 -39.72 15.84
CA THR A 41 -18.71 -40.56 15.80
C THR A 41 -18.55 -41.95 16.47
N LYS A 42 -17.94 -42.02 17.66
CA LYS A 42 -17.92 -43.23 18.51
C LYS A 42 -17.95 -42.96 20.03
N CYS A 43 -19.10 -42.52 20.54
CA CYS A 43 -19.57 -42.81 21.90
C CYS A 43 -21.10 -42.62 21.99
N ALA A 44 -21.76 -43.29 22.93
CA ALA A 44 -23.22 -43.31 23.06
C ALA A 44 -23.63 -43.44 24.56
N PRO A 45 -24.92 -43.56 24.93
CA PRO A 45 -25.73 -42.43 25.41
C PRO A 45 -26.23 -42.61 26.87
N MET A 46 -26.85 -41.58 27.48
CA MET A 46 -27.89 -41.72 28.54
C MET A 46 -28.66 -40.41 28.85
N LEU A 47 -29.98 -40.54 28.97
CA LEU A 47 -30.98 -39.80 29.78
C LEU A 47 -30.90 -38.27 30.05
N ALA A 48 -31.86 -37.52 29.47
CA ALA A 48 -33.00 -36.80 30.10
C ALA A 48 -32.77 -35.84 31.33
N THR A 49 -33.52 -34.74 31.57
CA THR A 49 -34.90 -34.32 31.22
C THR A 49 -35.07 -32.77 31.14
N SER A 50 -36.24 -32.27 30.69
CA SER A 50 -36.76 -30.88 30.83
C SER A 50 -36.07 -29.77 29.98
N THR A 51 -36.70 -28.67 29.53
CA THR A 51 -38.13 -28.30 29.37
C THR A 51 -38.30 -27.37 28.15
N THR A 52 -39.53 -27.19 27.66
CA THR A 52 -39.90 -26.37 26.47
C THR A 52 -40.40 -24.95 26.87
N PRO A 53 -40.77 -24.03 25.94
CA PRO A 53 -40.52 -23.94 24.49
C PRO A 53 -39.92 -22.58 24.03
N SER A 54 -39.56 -22.45 22.75
CA SER A 54 -39.72 -21.16 22.04
C SER A 54 -40.05 -21.34 20.54
N VAL A 55 -40.70 -20.31 20.00
CA VAL A 55 -41.41 -20.22 18.72
C VAL A 55 -40.58 -20.61 17.48
N ALA A 56 -41.20 -21.35 16.55
CA ALA A 56 -40.69 -21.56 15.20
C ALA A 56 -41.37 -20.63 14.20
N VAL A 57 -40.60 -20.05 13.27
CA VAL A 57 -41.10 -19.40 12.04
C VAL A 57 -40.32 -19.97 10.87
N ALA A 58 -41.03 -20.48 9.86
CA ALA A 58 -40.43 -21.12 8.70
C ALA A 58 -40.32 -20.15 7.51
N LEU A 59 -39.20 -20.20 6.79
CA LEU A 59 -39.03 -19.58 5.48
C LEU A 59 -38.71 -20.65 4.43
N ALA A 60 -39.54 -20.72 3.39
CA ALA A 60 -39.44 -21.75 2.36
C ALA A 60 -38.40 -21.40 1.29
N LYS A 61 -37.48 -22.33 0.99
CA LYS A 61 -36.64 -22.25 -0.20
C LYS A 61 -37.40 -22.83 -1.40
N GLN A 62 -37.70 -22.00 -2.40
CA GLN A 62 -38.04 -22.50 -3.73
C GLN A 62 -36.78 -22.85 -4.52
N ALA A 63 -36.82 -23.94 -5.28
CA ALA A 63 -35.73 -24.41 -6.12
C ALA A 63 -36.15 -24.46 -7.59
N ARG A 64 -35.27 -23.99 -8.48
CA ARG A 64 -35.29 -24.24 -9.93
C ARG A 64 -33.84 -24.50 -10.36
N SER A 65 -33.45 -25.76 -10.53
CA SER A 65 -33.71 -26.64 -11.69
C SER A 65 -32.66 -26.43 -12.80
N THR A 66 -31.57 -27.20 -12.72
CA THR A 66 -30.55 -27.30 -13.76
C THR A 66 -31.08 -28.03 -15.01
N GLN A 67 -30.70 -27.56 -16.20
CA GLN A 67 -30.66 -28.39 -17.40
C GLN A 67 -29.26 -28.29 -18.04
N SER A 68 -28.77 -29.41 -18.54
CA SER A 68 -27.47 -29.55 -19.22
C SER A 68 -27.70 -30.00 -20.66
N LEU A 69 -26.84 -29.61 -21.59
CA LEU A 69 -26.62 -30.40 -22.81
C LEU A 69 -25.23 -30.22 -23.42
N ALA A 70 -24.88 -31.19 -24.26
CA ALA A 70 -23.54 -31.69 -24.60
C ALA A 70 -22.57 -30.74 -25.34
N LYS A 71 -21.30 -31.16 -25.37
CA LYS A 71 -20.25 -30.72 -26.30
C LYS A 71 -20.48 -31.31 -27.70
N THR A 72 -19.95 -30.66 -28.74
CA THR A 72 -19.55 -31.29 -30.02
C THR A 72 -18.22 -30.68 -30.50
N THR A 73 -17.45 -31.44 -31.30
CA THR A 73 -16.05 -31.15 -31.67
C THR A 73 -15.91 -30.62 -33.11
N ALA A 74 -14.81 -29.91 -33.40
CA ALA A 74 -14.55 -29.20 -34.66
C ALA A 74 -14.12 -30.08 -35.86
N ILE A 75 -14.22 -29.50 -37.07
CA ILE A 75 -13.57 -29.95 -38.32
C ILE A 75 -12.85 -28.75 -38.99
N ARG A 76 -11.79 -29.01 -39.78
CA ARG A 76 -10.95 -28.02 -40.47
C ARG A 76 -11.27 -27.89 -41.97
N SER A 77 -11.12 -26.70 -42.55
CA SER A 77 -10.43 -26.40 -43.83
C SER A 77 -10.87 -25.02 -44.39
N ALA A 78 -10.31 -24.50 -45.49
CA ALA A 78 -8.96 -23.96 -45.68
C ALA A 78 -8.83 -23.33 -47.08
N SER A 79 -8.14 -22.19 -47.21
CA SER A 79 -7.58 -21.61 -48.46
C SER A 79 -8.55 -21.20 -49.60
N ALA A 80 -8.64 -19.89 -49.90
CA ALA A 80 -8.21 -19.34 -51.20
C ALA A 80 -8.17 -17.79 -51.20
N ALA A 81 -7.16 -17.25 -51.89
CA ALA A 81 -7.05 -15.92 -52.51
C ALA A 81 -6.46 -16.20 -53.94
N PRO A 82 -5.93 -15.27 -54.78
CA PRO A 82 -5.59 -13.84 -54.62
C PRO A 82 -6.74 -12.93 -55.14
N ASP A 83 -6.64 -11.72 -55.71
CA ASP A 83 -5.61 -10.74 -56.19
C ASP A 83 -6.24 -9.32 -55.98
N ASP A 84 -5.69 -8.15 -56.33
CA ASP A 84 -4.36 -7.49 -56.34
C ASP A 84 -4.56 -6.13 -57.11
N SER A 85 -3.52 -5.31 -57.23
CA SER A 85 -3.36 -4.03 -57.96
C SER A 85 -3.60 -2.72 -57.18
N SER A 86 -2.58 -1.87 -57.26
CA SER A 86 -2.56 -0.43 -56.95
C SER A 86 -2.10 0.33 -58.21
N PRO A 87 -1.97 1.67 -58.23
CA PRO A 87 -0.61 2.20 -57.99
C PRO A 87 -0.47 3.68 -57.53
N SER A 88 0.58 3.97 -56.74
CA SER A 88 1.43 5.19 -56.83
C SER A 88 0.78 6.57 -56.50
N MET A 89 1.49 7.72 -56.36
CA MET A 89 2.88 8.06 -55.97
C MET A 89 2.90 9.55 -55.56
N GLY A 90 3.88 9.99 -54.74
CA GLY A 90 4.16 11.42 -54.53
C GLY A 90 4.80 11.75 -53.19
N ALA A 91 5.99 12.37 -53.20
CA ALA A 91 6.73 12.73 -51.98
C ALA A 91 7.51 14.06 -52.13
N VAL A 92 7.21 15.03 -51.27
CA VAL A 92 7.86 16.35 -51.15
C VAL A 92 7.51 16.90 -49.74
N ALA A 93 8.34 17.60 -48.97
CA ALA A 93 9.80 17.57 -48.76
C ALA A 93 10.08 18.18 -47.36
N ALA A 94 11.33 18.09 -46.87
CA ALA A 94 11.76 18.85 -45.69
C ALA A 94 12.39 20.20 -46.09
N ALA A 95 12.22 21.24 -45.28
CA ALA A 95 12.89 22.54 -45.44
C ALA A 95 13.11 23.22 -44.08
N ALA A 96 14.16 24.03 -43.96
CA ALA A 96 14.48 24.79 -42.75
C ALA A 96 15.03 26.19 -43.10
N ALA A 97 14.44 27.24 -42.50
CA ALA A 97 14.94 28.60 -42.34
C ALA A 97 14.01 29.29 -41.29
N ALA A 98 14.40 30.15 -40.34
CA ALA A 98 15.55 31.02 -40.07
C ALA A 98 15.32 32.52 -40.37
N ALA A 99 15.69 33.35 -39.37
CA ALA A 99 15.95 34.81 -39.39
C ALA A 99 14.79 35.82 -39.62
N ALA A 100 14.40 36.53 -38.55
CA ALA A 100 14.37 38.02 -38.40
C ALA A 100 13.54 38.40 -37.14
N ALA A 101 13.89 39.23 -36.14
CA ALA A 101 15.00 40.15 -35.80
C ALA A 101 14.57 41.63 -35.68
N SER A 102 14.26 42.06 -34.45
CA SER A 102 14.26 43.45 -33.95
C SER A 102 14.27 43.40 -32.41
N SER A 103 15.38 43.71 -31.72
CA SER A 103 15.78 45.04 -31.21
C SER A 103 14.76 45.62 -30.19
N ASN A 104 15.13 46.04 -28.97
CA ASN A 104 16.47 46.43 -28.45
C ASN A 104 16.60 46.23 -26.91
N GLU A 105 17.86 46.19 -26.44
CA GLU A 105 18.44 46.79 -25.18
C GLU A 105 17.72 46.57 -23.82
N GLU A 106 18.36 46.55 -22.63
CA GLU A 106 19.75 46.57 -22.14
C GLU A 106 19.69 45.97 -20.69
N SER A 107 20.75 45.59 -19.96
CA SER A 107 22.21 45.75 -20.08
C SER A 107 22.91 44.60 -19.34
N THR A 108 24.20 44.36 -19.59
CA THR A 108 25.04 43.48 -18.77
C THR A 108 26.31 44.21 -18.34
N ASN A 109 26.84 43.86 -17.16
CA ASN A 109 28.11 44.39 -16.67
C ASN A 109 28.97 43.24 -16.12
N ALA A 110 30.06 42.93 -16.83
CA ALA A 110 31.10 42.01 -16.38
C ALA A 110 32.45 42.56 -16.86
N THR A 111 33.40 42.78 -15.94
CA THR A 111 34.75 43.26 -16.23
C THR A 111 35.75 42.15 -15.96
N ALA A 112 36.80 42.05 -16.78
CA ALA A 112 37.82 41.00 -16.74
C ALA A 112 39.24 41.59 -16.58
N LEU A 113 40.28 40.74 -16.76
CA LEU A 113 41.72 41.02 -16.64
C LEU A 113 42.21 41.06 -15.17
N THR A 114 43.44 40.63 -14.81
CA THR A 114 44.60 40.18 -15.62
C THR A 114 45.44 39.14 -14.86
N SER A 115 46.26 38.34 -15.55
CA SER A 115 47.32 37.47 -14.97
C SER A 115 48.61 38.24 -14.64
N PRO A 116 49.59 37.60 -13.96
CA PRO A 116 50.79 37.19 -14.69
C PRO A 116 51.37 35.80 -14.30
N GLN A 117 52.49 35.44 -14.95
CA GLN A 117 53.32 34.22 -14.75
C GLN A 117 54.18 34.32 -13.45
N LEU A 118 55.05 33.39 -13.01
CA LEU A 118 55.83 32.24 -13.55
C LEU A 118 56.12 31.29 -12.33
N THR A 119 56.79 30.10 -12.28
CA THR A 119 57.77 29.32 -13.07
C THR A 119 57.74 27.84 -12.61
N GLN A 120 58.54 26.93 -13.21
CA GLN A 120 58.94 25.62 -12.64
C GLN A 120 60.45 25.60 -12.27
N PRO A 121 60.98 24.50 -11.71
CA PRO A 121 61.80 23.61 -12.58
C PRO A 121 61.67 22.08 -12.34
N THR A 122 61.34 21.36 -13.41
CA THR A 122 61.98 20.12 -13.97
C THR A 122 62.58 19.01 -13.08
N ASP A 123 62.11 17.77 -13.32
CA ASP A 123 62.87 16.54 -13.70
C ASP A 123 63.99 15.97 -12.77
N THR A 124 64.24 14.65 -12.68
CA THR A 124 64.36 13.66 -13.77
C THR A 124 64.07 12.20 -13.33
N LEU A 125 64.01 11.28 -14.33
CA LEU A 125 63.55 9.88 -14.34
C LEU A 125 64.56 8.79 -13.86
N VAL A 126 64.12 7.52 -14.01
CA VAL A 126 64.89 6.24 -14.18
C VAL A 126 65.05 5.37 -12.92
N ALA A 127 64.97 4.01 -12.93
CA ALA A 127 64.15 3.00 -13.65
C ALA A 127 64.47 1.58 -13.06
N ALA A 128 63.73 0.53 -13.47
CA ALA A 128 64.10 -0.91 -13.38
C ALA A 128 64.36 -1.51 -11.96
N SER A 129 63.49 -2.33 -11.37
CA SER A 129 63.16 -3.75 -11.67
C SER A 129 64.19 -4.81 -11.20
N THR A 130 63.71 -5.85 -10.50
CA THR A 130 64.20 -7.24 -10.65
C THR A 130 63.21 -8.24 -10.03
N THR A 131 63.20 -9.47 -10.55
CA THR A 131 62.35 -10.61 -10.14
C THR A 131 63.13 -11.64 -9.32
N LYS A 132 62.44 -12.63 -8.73
CA LYS A 132 62.98 -14.01 -8.55
C LYS A 132 61.91 -15.04 -8.18
N ASP A 133 61.95 -16.18 -8.88
CA ASP A 133 61.11 -17.36 -8.69
C ASP A 133 61.84 -18.51 -7.97
N ALA A 134 61.09 -19.39 -7.30
CA ALA A 134 61.37 -20.83 -7.13
C ALA A 134 60.07 -21.54 -6.66
N VAL A 135 59.55 -22.66 -7.21
CA VAL A 135 60.13 -23.97 -7.59
C VAL A 135 60.46 -24.84 -6.35
N THR A 136 60.02 -26.10 -6.16
CA THR A 136 59.02 -26.99 -6.82
C THR A 136 58.91 -28.28 -5.99
N ARG A 137 57.76 -28.98 -5.97
CA ARG A 137 57.74 -30.48 -6.06
C ARG A 137 56.38 -31.09 -6.42
N ARG A 138 56.42 -32.14 -7.27
CA ARG A 138 55.34 -33.09 -7.55
C ARG A 138 55.49 -34.32 -6.64
N ILE A 139 54.39 -35.00 -6.35
CA ILE A 139 54.35 -36.48 -6.34
C ILE A 139 53.14 -36.90 -7.17
N SER A 140 53.30 -37.93 -7.98
CA SER A 140 52.24 -38.61 -8.73
C SER A 140 52.31 -40.09 -8.41
N LEU A 141 51.17 -40.77 -8.38
CA LEU A 141 51.08 -42.23 -8.38
C LEU A 141 49.76 -42.63 -9.06
N GLU A 142 49.87 -43.62 -9.95
CA GLU A 142 48.77 -44.12 -10.79
C GLU A 142 48.32 -45.50 -10.29
N GLN A 143 47.06 -45.87 -10.56
CA GLN A 143 46.56 -47.19 -10.99
C GLN A 143 45.03 -47.24 -10.79
N THR A 144 44.23 -47.00 -11.83
CA THR A 144 43.70 -47.99 -12.80
C THR A 144 42.76 -49.06 -12.21
N ALA A 145 41.46 -48.87 -12.41
CA ALA A 145 40.47 -49.95 -12.57
C ALA A 145 39.30 -49.42 -13.43
N ASP A 146 38.69 -50.29 -14.23
CA ASP A 146 37.63 -49.96 -15.20
C ASP A 146 36.24 -50.36 -14.69
N ARG A 147 35.25 -49.48 -14.84
CA ARG A 147 33.93 -49.83 -15.42
C ARG A 147 33.00 -48.63 -15.66
N SER A 148 32.10 -48.81 -16.61
CA SER A 148 31.06 -47.88 -17.01
C SER A 148 29.87 -47.85 -16.04
N ASP A 149 29.40 -46.66 -15.69
CA ASP A 149 27.96 -46.31 -15.74
C ASP A 149 27.76 -44.78 -15.75
N LYS A 150 26.65 -44.30 -16.33
CA LYS A 150 26.35 -42.86 -16.48
C LYS A 150 25.25 -42.40 -15.51
N PRO A 151 25.55 -41.59 -14.49
CA PRO A 151 24.53 -40.81 -13.77
C PRO A 151 24.15 -39.52 -14.53
N LEU A 152 23.00 -38.95 -14.16
CA LEU A 152 22.50 -37.67 -14.67
C LEU A 152 23.34 -36.47 -14.19
N PRO A 153 23.30 -35.30 -14.87
CA PRO A 153 24.05 -34.12 -14.45
C PRO A 153 23.64 -33.67 -13.04
N GLN A 154 24.60 -33.71 -12.13
CA GLN A 154 24.48 -33.27 -10.76
C GLN A 154 24.35 -31.74 -10.71
N GLU A 155 23.24 -31.21 -10.19
CA GLU A 155 23.14 -29.76 -9.94
C GLU A 155 24.22 -29.31 -8.95
N SER A 156 24.75 -28.10 -9.18
CA SER A 156 25.92 -27.60 -8.47
C SER A 156 25.69 -27.53 -6.96
N SER A 157 26.58 -28.17 -6.19
CA SER A 157 26.55 -28.23 -4.72
C SER A 157 26.38 -26.86 -4.06
N TRP A 158 26.85 -25.78 -4.69
CA TRP A 158 26.63 -24.39 -4.29
C TRP A 158 25.17 -24.02 -4.05
N SER A 159 24.21 -24.50 -4.83
CA SER A 159 22.78 -24.20 -4.64
C SER A 159 22.24 -24.86 -3.37
N ALA A 160 22.59 -26.13 -3.15
CA ALA A 160 22.23 -26.84 -1.91
C ALA A 160 22.95 -26.25 -0.69
N MET A 161 24.21 -25.83 -0.84
CA MET A 161 24.98 -25.19 0.22
C MET A 161 24.46 -23.78 0.54
N LEU A 162 23.98 -23.02 -0.44
CA LEU A 162 23.31 -21.73 -0.22
C LEU A 162 21.95 -21.90 0.45
N ILE A 163 21.14 -22.90 0.05
CA ILE A 163 19.88 -23.22 0.73
C ILE A 163 20.14 -23.65 2.18
N ALA A 164 21.18 -24.46 2.43
CA ALA A 164 21.61 -24.81 3.77
C ALA A 164 22.12 -23.59 4.57
N LEU A 165 22.89 -22.69 3.94
CA LEU A 165 23.40 -21.48 4.58
C LEU A 165 22.25 -20.52 4.97
N PHE A 166 21.27 -20.31 4.09
CA PHE A 166 20.05 -19.56 4.41
C PHE A 166 19.20 -20.25 5.48
N ALA A 167 19.11 -21.59 5.48
CA ALA A 167 18.44 -22.34 6.54
C ALA A 167 19.18 -22.26 7.89
N MET A 168 20.50 -22.09 7.89
CA MET A 168 21.31 -21.88 9.10
C MET A 168 21.32 -20.42 9.57
N ILE A 169 21.09 -19.45 8.68
CA ILE A 169 20.79 -18.05 9.04
C ILE A 169 19.31 -17.92 9.43
N GLN A 170 18.88 -18.71 10.42
CA GLN A 170 17.74 -18.33 11.23
C GLN A 170 18.17 -17.15 12.11
N PRO A 171 17.54 -15.96 11.99
CA PRO A 171 17.89 -14.83 12.86
C PRO A 171 17.58 -15.19 14.32
N GLU A 172 18.48 -14.83 15.24
CA GLU A 172 18.48 -15.33 16.63
C GLU A 172 17.17 -15.10 17.42
N TRP A 173 16.30 -14.19 16.99
CA TRP A 173 14.96 -14.01 17.57
C TRP A 173 14.07 -15.26 17.41
N ALA A 174 14.28 -16.08 16.38
CA ALA A 174 13.55 -17.33 16.16
C ALA A 174 13.88 -18.44 17.18
N LYS A 175 14.87 -18.22 18.08
CA LYS A 175 15.23 -19.13 19.17
C LYS A 175 14.69 -18.68 20.53
N GLU A 176 14.18 -17.45 20.64
CA GLU A 176 13.63 -16.92 21.88
C GLU A 176 12.22 -17.51 22.03
N LYS A 177 12.12 -18.64 22.74
CA LYS A 177 10.88 -19.39 22.95
C LYS A 177 9.93 -18.59 23.85
N LEU A 178 9.23 -17.64 23.23
CA LEU A 178 8.16 -16.87 23.87
C LEU A 178 7.11 -17.86 24.38
N GLU A 179 6.87 -17.88 25.69
CA GLU A 179 5.79 -18.66 26.28
C GLU A 179 4.48 -17.94 25.99
N LEU A 180 3.98 -18.14 24.77
CA LEU A 180 2.61 -17.83 24.39
C LEU A 180 1.70 -18.74 25.21
N GLU A 181 1.16 -18.18 26.28
CA GLU A 181 0.05 -18.72 27.03
C GLU A 181 -1.08 -19.05 26.04
N GLU A 182 -1.55 -20.30 26.00
CA GLU A 182 -2.62 -20.75 25.09
C GLU A 182 -3.98 -20.20 25.57
N VAL A 183 -4.16 -18.88 25.41
CA VAL A 183 -5.44 -18.21 25.65
C VAL A 183 -6.50 -18.88 24.79
N PRO A 184 -7.60 -19.39 25.38
CA PRO A 184 -8.67 -20.02 24.61
C PRO A 184 -9.18 -19.10 23.50
N LEU A 185 -9.51 -19.70 22.35
CA LEU A 185 -10.11 -18.99 21.23
C LEU A 185 -11.58 -18.66 21.53
N GLU A 186 -11.81 -17.66 22.39
CA GLU A 186 -13.04 -16.88 22.29
C GLU A 186 -13.04 -16.16 20.93
N GLU A 187 -14.14 -16.33 20.20
CA GLU A 187 -14.41 -15.65 18.93
C GLU A 187 -14.62 -14.16 19.21
N THR A 188 -13.51 -13.44 19.33
CA THR A 188 -13.48 -12.01 19.63
C THR A 188 -14.16 -11.26 18.48
N PRO A 189 -15.29 -10.57 18.72
CA PRO A 189 -16.01 -9.91 17.65
C PRO A 189 -15.12 -8.83 17.04
N ILE A 190 -14.94 -8.88 15.72
CA ILE A 190 -14.13 -7.93 14.97
C ILE A 190 -14.75 -6.55 15.20
N THR A 191 -14.03 -5.68 15.93
CA THR A 191 -14.43 -4.29 16.18
C THR A 191 -14.04 -3.43 14.99
N SER A 192 -14.55 -3.82 13.82
CA SER A 192 -14.41 -3.03 12.60
C SER A 192 -15.14 -1.69 12.75
N VAL A 193 -14.69 -0.72 11.95
CA VAL A 193 -15.55 0.37 11.48
C VAL A 193 -16.89 -0.25 11.01
N PRO A 194 -18.07 0.37 11.24
CA PRO A 194 -19.33 -0.15 10.70
C PRO A 194 -19.16 -0.41 9.20
N PRO A 195 -19.38 -1.66 8.72
CA PRO A 195 -18.68 -2.18 7.55
C PRO A 195 -18.99 -1.43 6.26
N GLN A 196 -20.19 -0.88 6.17
CA GLN A 196 -20.68 -0.09 5.04
C GLN A 196 -21.40 1.14 5.61
N VAL A 197 -20.98 2.33 5.21
CA VAL A 197 -21.74 3.56 5.43
C VAL A 197 -21.87 4.28 4.10
N SER A 198 -23.11 4.52 3.67
CA SER A 198 -23.42 5.46 2.60
C SER A 198 -24.49 6.42 3.10
N GLU A 199 -24.16 7.70 3.20
CA GLU A 199 -25.08 8.73 3.69
C GLU A 199 -25.21 9.84 2.64
N VAL A 200 -26.45 10.08 2.20
CA VAL A 200 -26.81 11.22 1.35
C VAL A 200 -27.20 12.38 2.27
N LEU A 201 -26.47 13.49 2.17
CA LEU A 201 -26.62 14.60 3.11
C LEU A 201 -27.78 15.53 2.72
N PRO A 202 -28.80 15.72 3.59
CA PRO A 202 -29.95 16.58 3.31
C PRO A 202 -29.62 18.08 3.50
N GLY A 203 -28.66 18.60 2.73
CA GLY A 203 -28.21 19.99 2.74
C GLY A 203 -29.01 20.90 1.80
N ARG A 204 -29.25 22.15 2.21
CA ARG A 204 -29.88 23.20 1.35
C ARG A 204 -28.94 23.74 0.25
N ASP A 205 -27.67 23.38 0.28
CA ASP A 205 -26.63 23.85 -0.65
C ASP A 205 -25.88 22.62 -1.20
N THR A 206 -26.58 21.84 -2.04
CA THR A 206 -26.08 20.60 -2.66
C THR A 206 -24.94 20.82 -3.67
N ALA A 207 -24.48 22.06 -3.85
CA ALA A 207 -23.38 22.43 -4.72
C ALA A 207 -21.98 22.25 -4.08
N LEU A 208 -21.88 21.51 -2.97
CA LEU A 208 -20.63 21.30 -2.21
C LEU A 208 -20.34 19.84 -1.88
N PHE A 209 -21.37 19.04 -1.66
CA PHE A 209 -21.26 17.63 -1.28
C PHE A 209 -22.62 16.95 -1.48
N TRP A 210 -22.64 15.70 -1.96
CA TRP A 210 -23.88 14.95 -2.20
C TRP A 210 -23.98 13.70 -1.32
N ARG A 211 -22.96 12.84 -1.36
CA ARG A 211 -22.93 11.53 -0.68
C ARG A 211 -21.49 11.19 -0.30
N TYR A 212 -21.29 10.48 0.80
CA TYR A 212 -20.05 9.73 1.01
C TYR A 212 -20.35 8.25 1.10
N ASP A 213 -19.42 7.44 0.63
CA ASP A 213 -19.39 5.99 0.79
C ASP A 213 -18.12 5.59 1.54
N MET A 214 -18.23 4.65 2.47
CA MET A 214 -17.12 4.09 3.25
C MET A 214 -17.22 2.56 3.26
N ASP A 215 -16.09 1.89 3.13
CA ASP A 215 -15.94 0.43 3.30
C ASP A 215 -14.54 0.12 3.88
N SER A 216 -14.43 -0.93 4.70
CA SER A 216 -13.15 -1.36 5.31
C SER A 216 -13.12 -2.87 5.54
N TYR A 217 -12.02 -3.51 5.14
CA TYR A 217 -11.88 -4.96 5.04
C TYR A 217 -10.55 -5.46 5.58
N ALA A 218 -10.61 -6.21 6.69
CA ALA A 218 -9.43 -6.71 7.39
C ALA A 218 -8.75 -7.89 6.65
N ALA A 219 -7.46 -7.76 6.39
CA ALA A 219 -6.52 -8.84 6.16
C ALA A 219 -5.77 -9.27 7.42
N ASN A 220 -5.43 -8.34 8.32
CA ASN A 220 -4.77 -8.61 9.60
C ASN A 220 -5.76 -9.24 10.61
N ARG A 221 -5.27 -9.95 11.63
CA ARG A 221 -6.15 -10.68 12.60
C ARG A 221 -7.09 -9.73 13.35
N ARG A 222 -6.64 -8.50 13.57
CA ARG A 222 -7.44 -7.33 13.92
C ARG A 222 -7.15 -6.32 12.83
N ASN A 223 -8.17 -5.60 12.37
CA ASN A 223 -7.98 -4.57 11.35
C ASN A 223 -7.07 -3.48 11.95
N GLU A 224 -5.98 -3.13 11.30
CA GLU A 224 -5.13 -2.01 11.70
C GLU A 224 -5.45 -0.73 10.90
N ASP A 225 -6.31 -0.79 9.89
CA ASP A 225 -6.95 0.38 9.27
C ASP A 225 -8.09 0.98 10.13
N ARG A 226 -8.35 2.28 9.93
CA ARG A 226 -9.59 2.97 10.35
C ARG A 226 -10.04 3.98 9.29
N SER A 227 -11.34 4.16 9.17
CA SER A 227 -11.94 5.33 8.50
C SER A 227 -12.75 6.18 9.48
N GLN A 228 -12.97 7.45 9.15
CA GLN A 228 -13.67 8.43 9.95
C GLN A 228 -14.42 9.43 9.07
N TYR A 229 -15.66 9.71 9.46
CA TYR A 229 -16.44 10.85 9.01
C TYR A 229 -16.92 11.67 10.21
N VAL A 230 -16.96 13.00 10.07
CA VAL A 230 -17.58 13.93 11.03
C VAL A 230 -18.27 15.07 10.29
N LEU A 231 -19.56 15.25 10.57
CA LEU A 231 -20.30 16.49 10.33
C LEU A 231 -20.32 17.33 11.61
N ASP A 232 -19.97 18.60 11.50
CA ASP A 232 -19.92 19.53 12.61
C ASP A 232 -20.29 20.96 12.18
N SER A 233 -20.54 21.83 13.15
CA SER A 233 -20.72 23.27 12.94
C SER A 233 -19.91 24.02 13.99
N ILE A 234 -18.98 24.87 13.53
CA ILE A 234 -18.05 25.59 14.38
C ILE A 234 -18.23 27.09 14.28
N MET A 235 -18.28 27.76 15.42
CA MET A 235 -18.06 29.20 15.49
C MET A 235 -16.55 29.45 15.39
N ARG A 236 -16.12 30.07 14.29
CA ARG A 236 -14.72 30.49 14.07
C ARG A 236 -14.51 31.92 14.61
N PRO A 237 -13.28 32.31 14.98
CA PRO A 237 -12.95 33.70 15.26
C PRO A 237 -13.38 34.63 14.12
N GLY A 238 -13.75 35.88 14.46
CA GLY A 238 -14.20 36.89 13.51
C GLY A 238 -15.53 36.62 12.78
N ARG A 239 -16.14 35.42 12.90
CA ARG A 239 -17.41 35.07 12.22
C ARG A 239 -18.62 35.27 13.14
N SER A 240 -19.67 35.87 12.59
CA SER A 240 -20.97 36.08 13.27
C SER A 240 -21.94 34.90 13.15
N THR A 241 -21.57 33.85 12.40
CA THR A 241 -22.38 32.65 12.17
C THR A 241 -21.51 31.40 12.26
N GLU A 242 -22.10 30.28 12.64
CA GLU A 242 -21.43 28.99 12.56
C GLU A 242 -21.06 28.63 11.11
N THR A 243 -19.94 27.94 10.95
CA THR A 243 -19.42 27.43 9.68
C THR A 243 -19.57 25.91 9.71
N GLN A 244 -20.30 25.35 8.74
CA GLN A 244 -20.39 23.89 8.59
C GLN A 244 -19.03 23.32 8.18
N VAL A 245 -18.72 22.16 8.73
CA VAL A 245 -17.47 21.43 8.50
C VAL A 245 -17.80 19.97 8.23
N PHE A 246 -17.28 19.45 7.12
CA PHE A 246 -17.28 18.02 6.81
C PHE A 246 -15.83 17.54 6.86
N PHE A 247 -15.54 16.59 7.73
CA PHE A 247 -14.22 15.97 7.87
C PHE A 247 -14.31 14.49 7.48
N PHE A 248 -13.35 14.04 6.70
CA PHE A 248 -13.14 12.64 6.31
C PHE A 248 -11.68 12.28 6.60
N GLY A 249 -11.42 11.05 7.03
CA GLY A 249 -10.06 10.59 7.33
C GLY A 249 -9.91 9.09 7.19
N CYS A 250 -9.06 8.68 6.25
CA CYS A 250 -8.60 7.30 6.10
C CYS A 250 -7.23 7.17 6.77
N TYR A 251 -7.10 6.16 7.62
CA TYR A 251 -5.93 5.93 8.46
C TYR A 251 -5.50 4.47 8.32
N ASP A 252 -4.21 4.27 8.12
CA ASP A 252 -3.56 2.98 7.86
C ASP A 252 -2.60 2.75 9.02
N GLY A 253 -2.84 1.70 9.81
CA GLY A 253 -2.13 1.45 11.06
C GLY A 253 -1.18 0.28 10.95
N HIS A 254 -0.02 0.37 11.62
CA HIS A 254 0.99 -0.68 11.55
C HIS A 254 1.59 -1.05 12.90
N GLY A 255 1.69 -2.37 13.13
CA GLY A 255 2.32 -2.97 14.30
C GLY A 255 1.43 -3.03 15.54
N GLY A 256 0.17 -2.60 15.43
CA GLY A 256 -0.81 -2.57 16.51
C GLY A 256 -1.74 -1.35 16.48
N GLU A 257 -3.04 -1.62 16.62
CA GLU A 257 -4.17 -0.67 16.56
C GLU A 257 -4.08 0.61 17.43
N GLU A 258 -3.24 0.66 18.47
CA GLU A 258 -3.26 1.79 19.43
C GLU A 258 -2.91 3.13 18.78
N ALA A 259 -2.08 3.15 17.73
CA ALA A 259 -1.79 4.38 17.00
C ALA A 259 -3.00 4.85 16.19
N VAL A 260 -3.60 3.96 15.38
CA VAL A 260 -4.72 4.29 14.50
C VAL A 260 -5.97 4.69 15.28
N ASP A 261 -6.28 3.99 16.39
CA ASP A 261 -7.37 4.32 17.31
C ASP A 261 -7.18 5.70 17.93
N PHE A 262 -5.93 6.08 18.23
CA PHE A 262 -5.62 7.39 18.78
C PHE A 262 -5.73 8.50 17.74
N VAL A 263 -5.28 8.27 16.51
CA VAL A 263 -5.42 9.20 15.38
C VAL A 263 -6.90 9.45 15.10
N GLN A 264 -7.69 8.39 14.89
CA GLN A 264 -9.14 8.48 14.67
C GLN A 264 -9.84 9.25 15.82
N LYS A 265 -9.41 9.03 17.07
CA LYS A 265 -9.99 9.70 18.24
C LYS A 265 -9.56 11.15 18.46
N LYS A 266 -8.39 11.58 17.97
CA LYS A 266 -7.80 12.89 18.34
C LYS A 266 -7.46 13.82 17.19
N LEU A 267 -7.22 13.34 15.97
CA LEU A 267 -6.77 14.19 14.87
C LEU A 267 -7.79 15.30 14.57
N TYR A 268 -9.05 14.93 14.31
CA TYR A 268 -10.11 15.94 14.11
C TYR A 268 -10.30 16.84 15.33
N VAL A 269 -10.29 16.29 16.56
CA VAL A 269 -10.51 17.06 17.79
C VAL A 269 -9.46 18.17 17.97
N ASN A 270 -8.19 17.84 17.72
CA ASN A 270 -7.09 18.79 17.86
C ASN A 270 -7.12 19.84 16.71
N ILE A 271 -7.41 19.44 15.46
CA ILE A 271 -7.62 20.38 14.35
C ILE A 271 -8.80 21.33 14.64
N ARG A 272 -9.93 20.80 15.11
CA ARG A 272 -11.16 21.55 15.46
C ARG A 272 -10.90 22.61 16.52
N THR A 273 -10.08 22.29 17.53
CA THR A 273 -9.68 23.24 18.58
C THR A 273 -9.00 24.46 17.95
N HIS A 274 -7.97 24.24 17.11
CA HIS A 274 -7.27 25.31 16.40
C HIS A 274 -8.13 26.07 15.38
N LEU A 275 -9.19 25.47 14.82
CA LEU A 275 -10.15 26.17 13.94
C LEU A 275 -11.14 27.08 14.68
N LYS A 276 -11.31 26.88 15.99
CA LYS A 276 -12.20 27.66 16.86
C LYS A 276 -11.47 28.73 17.68
N GLU A 277 -10.22 28.48 18.06
CA GLU A 277 -9.47 29.35 18.97
C GLU A 277 -8.61 30.38 18.24
N ASN A 278 -8.10 30.05 17.05
CA ASN A 278 -7.16 30.89 16.30
C ASN A 278 -7.78 31.41 14.99
N ASP A 279 -7.58 32.70 14.67
CA ASP A 279 -7.95 33.29 13.36
C ASP A 279 -6.87 33.04 12.29
N GLU A 280 -6.24 31.87 12.35
CA GLU A 280 -5.17 31.44 11.45
C GLU A 280 -5.76 30.78 10.18
N PRO A 281 -4.99 30.69 9.08
CA PRO A 281 -5.38 29.92 7.91
C PRO A 281 -5.67 28.46 8.27
N VAL A 282 -6.71 27.87 7.66
CA VAL A 282 -7.16 26.49 7.93
C VAL A 282 -6.01 25.47 7.84
N ALA A 283 -5.07 25.65 6.90
CA ALA A 283 -3.89 24.81 6.77
C ALA A 283 -2.97 24.85 8.02
N HIS A 284 -2.86 25.98 8.71
CA HIS A 284 -2.13 26.08 9.98
C HIS A 284 -2.84 25.29 11.09
N SER A 285 -4.17 25.40 11.20
CA SER A 285 -4.96 24.60 12.15
C SER A 285 -4.80 23.09 11.90
N ILE A 286 -4.69 22.67 10.63
CA ILE A 286 -4.40 21.28 10.26
C ILE A 286 -2.99 20.86 10.70
N ILE A 287 -1.94 21.61 10.33
CA ILE A 287 -0.54 21.31 10.71
C ILE A 287 -0.40 21.19 12.23
N THR A 288 -0.97 22.13 12.98
CA THR A 288 -0.87 22.15 14.44
C THR A 288 -1.71 21.04 15.08
N GLY A 289 -2.86 20.69 14.50
CA GLY A 289 -3.64 19.51 14.93
C GLY A 289 -2.88 18.19 14.76
N PHE A 290 -2.24 17.96 13.61
CA PHE A 290 -1.35 16.81 13.36
C PHE A 290 -0.20 16.75 14.39
N LYS A 291 0.50 17.88 14.56
CA LYS A 291 1.60 18.03 15.52
C LYS A 291 1.18 17.70 16.95
N ASP A 292 0.07 18.25 17.42
CA ASP A 292 -0.37 18.06 18.80
C ASP A 292 -0.90 16.63 19.04
N THR A 293 -1.54 16.00 18.04
CA THR A 293 -1.89 14.56 18.09
C THR A 293 -0.64 13.68 18.22
N GLU A 294 0.42 13.98 17.46
CA GLU A 294 1.72 13.31 17.54
C GLU A 294 2.43 13.53 18.90
N GLU A 295 2.45 14.74 19.45
CA GLU A 295 3.07 14.99 20.76
C GLU A 295 2.29 14.34 21.91
N GLU A 296 0.95 14.35 21.87
CA GLU A 296 0.15 13.59 22.83
C GLU A 296 0.42 12.08 22.76
N PHE A 297 0.54 11.53 21.54
CA PHE A 297 0.83 10.11 21.36
C PHE A 297 2.23 9.75 21.86
N LYS A 298 3.27 10.52 21.50
CA LYS A 298 4.64 10.31 22.02
C LYS A 298 4.72 10.40 23.54
N ARG A 299 3.95 11.30 24.16
CA ARG A 299 3.85 11.38 25.63
C ARG A 299 3.20 10.12 26.22
N ARG A 300 2.15 9.59 25.58
CA ARG A 300 1.46 8.35 25.97
C ARG A 300 2.35 7.12 25.82
N SER A 301 3.05 6.98 24.69
CA SER A 301 3.94 5.85 24.40
C SER A 301 5.16 5.83 25.32
N ARG A 302 5.83 6.97 25.56
CA ARG A 302 6.93 7.09 26.53
C ARG A 302 6.51 6.73 27.95
N LEU A 303 5.34 7.16 28.40
CA LEU A 303 4.82 6.81 29.74
C LEU A 303 4.52 5.31 29.88
N LYS A 304 4.12 4.62 28.81
CA LYS A 304 4.00 3.15 28.79
C LYS A 304 5.36 2.45 28.77
N PHE A 305 6.33 2.99 28.03
CA PHE A 305 7.70 2.50 27.96
C PHE A 305 8.40 2.54 29.33
N GLU A 306 8.25 3.65 30.07
CA GLU A 306 8.74 3.82 31.43
C GLU A 306 8.13 2.82 32.43
N ARG A 307 6.94 2.29 32.12
CA ARG A 307 6.24 1.23 32.88
C ARG A 307 6.55 -0.19 32.38
N GLY A 308 7.54 -0.37 31.50
CA GLY A 308 7.97 -1.67 30.97
C GLY A 308 7.36 -2.08 29.62
N SER A 309 6.35 -1.36 29.12
CA SER A 309 5.63 -1.73 27.88
C SER A 309 6.20 -0.98 26.67
N TRP A 310 6.99 -1.68 25.84
CA TRP A 310 7.66 -1.09 24.68
C TRP A 310 6.81 -1.03 23.41
N SER A 311 5.79 -1.88 23.27
CA SER A 311 5.03 -2.05 22.01
C SER A 311 4.33 -0.77 21.56
N SER A 312 3.79 0.03 22.49
CA SER A 312 3.20 1.34 22.19
C SER A 312 4.19 2.37 21.61
N CYS A 313 5.50 2.09 21.61
CA CYS A 313 6.51 2.91 20.93
C CYS A 313 6.87 2.42 19.52
N SER A 314 6.40 1.25 19.10
CA SER A 314 6.63 0.65 17.77
C SER A 314 5.35 0.48 16.94
N VAL A 315 4.22 0.99 17.44
CA VAL A 315 3.00 1.18 16.65
C VAL A 315 3.04 2.54 15.96
N GLY A 316 2.52 2.62 14.74
CA GLY A 316 2.33 3.87 14.01
C GLY A 316 1.03 3.87 13.22
N ALA A 317 0.70 5.03 12.67
CA ALA A 317 -0.39 5.19 11.73
C ALA A 317 -0.04 6.25 10.68
N CYS A 318 -0.20 5.87 9.41
CA CYS A 318 -0.31 6.76 8.27
C CYS A 318 -1.71 7.38 8.24
N ALA A 319 -1.85 8.55 7.63
CA ALA A 319 -3.11 9.27 7.58
C ALA A 319 -3.26 10.10 6.31
N VAL A 320 -4.41 9.99 5.64
CA VAL A 320 -4.90 10.95 4.65
C VAL A 320 -6.28 11.45 5.05
N MET A 321 -6.50 12.76 4.99
CA MET A 321 -7.75 13.38 5.42
C MET A 321 -8.21 14.49 4.46
N ALA A 322 -9.52 14.74 4.47
CA ALA A 322 -10.20 15.73 3.65
C ALA A 322 -11.12 16.58 4.54
N LEU A 323 -11.01 17.91 4.43
CA LEU A 323 -11.79 18.89 5.18
C LEU A 323 -12.50 19.84 4.21
N VAL A 324 -13.84 19.78 4.16
CA VAL A 324 -14.65 20.75 3.42
C VAL A 324 -15.12 21.85 4.38
N ILE A 325 -14.71 23.10 4.12
CA ILE A 325 -15.02 24.29 4.93
C ILE A 325 -14.96 25.55 4.06
N ASP A 326 -15.85 26.53 4.28
CA ASP A 326 -15.90 27.81 3.53
C ASP A 326 -15.92 27.63 1.97
N LYS A 327 -16.56 26.56 1.47
CA LYS A 327 -16.59 26.12 0.05
C LYS A 327 -15.24 25.69 -0.55
N LYS A 328 -14.24 25.41 0.30
CA LYS A 328 -12.94 24.85 -0.09
C LYS A 328 -12.77 23.44 0.47
N LEU A 329 -12.00 22.63 -0.25
CA LEU A 329 -11.51 21.33 0.21
C LEU A 329 -10.02 21.46 0.55
N TYR A 330 -9.64 21.04 1.75
CA TYR A 330 -8.26 20.85 2.16
C TYR A 330 -7.98 19.36 2.26
N VAL A 331 -6.95 18.87 1.59
CA VAL A 331 -6.50 17.48 1.68
C VAL A 331 -5.12 17.47 2.32
N ALA A 332 -4.91 16.64 3.34
CA ALA A 332 -3.61 16.48 3.99
C ALA A 332 -3.20 15.01 4.04
N SER A 333 -1.94 14.70 3.74
CA SER A 333 -1.38 13.34 3.85
C SER A 333 -0.09 13.34 4.68
N CYS A 334 0.02 12.36 5.57
CA CYS A 334 1.18 12.03 6.38
C CYS A 334 1.33 10.50 6.41
N GLY A 335 1.92 9.96 5.34
CA GLY A 335 2.03 8.52 5.11
C GLY A 335 1.85 8.15 3.64
N ASP A 336 1.70 6.85 3.39
CA ASP A 336 1.50 6.22 2.08
C ASP A 336 0.02 6.24 1.66
N CYS A 337 -0.92 6.47 2.60
CA CYS A 337 -2.33 6.69 2.30
C CYS A 337 -2.49 7.85 1.30
N ARG A 338 -3.29 7.61 0.25
CA ARG A 338 -3.36 8.48 -0.93
C ARG A 338 -4.77 9.02 -1.14
N ALA A 339 -4.84 10.24 -1.66
CA ALA A 339 -6.06 10.85 -2.17
C ALA A 339 -5.94 11.12 -3.68
N ILE A 340 -6.98 10.73 -4.43
CA ILE A 340 -7.12 11.03 -5.86
C ILE A 340 -8.45 11.74 -6.13
N MET A 341 -8.48 12.63 -7.12
CA MET A 341 -9.63 13.41 -7.55
C MET A 341 -10.01 13.03 -8.98
N ALA A 342 -11.31 13.03 -9.29
CA ALA A 342 -11.82 12.78 -10.63
C ALA A 342 -12.77 13.89 -11.10
N TYR A 343 -12.78 14.12 -12.40
CA TYR A 343 -13.67 15.08 -13.07
C TYR A 343 -14.37 14.38 -14.23
N ARG A 344 -15.58 14.85 -14.56
CA ARG A 344 -16.24 14.47 -15.81
C ARG A 344 -15.97 15.52 -16.87
N GLU A 345 -15.37 15.06 -17.97
CA GLU A 345 -15.13 15.89 -19.14
C GLU A 345 -16.42 16.15 -19.94
N PRO A 346 -16.47 17.17 -20.80
CA PRO A 346 -17.68 17.51 -21.56
C PRO A 346 -18.17 16.43 -22.53
N ASP A 347 -17.32 15.44 -22.87
CA ASP A 347 -17.69 14.26 -23.69
C ASP A 347 -18.26 13.10 -22.84
N GLY A 348 -18.33 13.26 -21.51
CA GLY A 348 -18.80 12.26 -20.55
C GLY A 348 -17.73 11.32 -20.03
N SER A 349 -16.48 11.41 -20.52
CA SER A 349 -15.34 10.63 -20.04
C SER A 349 -14.83 11.13 -18.68
N LEU A 350 -13.97 10.35 -18.04
CA LEU A 350 -13.42 10.64 -16.72
C LEU A 350 -11.91 10.89 -16.79
N SER A 351 -11.49 12.06 -16.32
CA SER A 351 -10.09 12.38 -16.03
C SER A 351 -9.79 12.19 -14.53
N GLY A 352 -8.53 11.92 -14.20
CA GLY A 352 -8.09 11.60 -12.84
C GLY A 352 -6.78 12.28 -12.48
N GLU A 353 -6.66 12.72 -11.22
CA GLU A 353 -5.53 13.48 -10.69
C GLU A 353 -5.15 12.98 -9.29
N GLN A 354 -3.87 12.66 -9.07
CA GLN A 354 -3.39 12.35 -7.72
C GLN A 354 -3.12 13.65 -6.95
N ILE A 355 -3.82 13.84 -5.83
CA ILE A 355 -3.75 15.07 -5.02
C ILE A 355 -2.51 15.04 -4.13
N THR A 356 -2.29 13.91 -3.44
CA THR A 356 -1.26 13.74 -2.41
C THR A 356 -0.10 12.92 -2.93
N PHE A 357 1.13 13.30 -2.59
CA PHE A 357 2.29 12.44 -2.82
C PHE A 357 2.43 11.45 -1.67
N ASP A 358 2.63 10.18 -2.02
CA ASP A 358 2.89 9.10 -1.07
C ASP A 358 4.20 9.36 -0.32
N HIS A 359 4.19 9.17 0.99
CA HIS A 359 5.36 9.41 1.82
C HIS A 359 6.21 8.16 2.05
N SER A 360 6.28 7.25 1.08
CA SER A 360 6.95 5.96 1.19
C SER A 360 8.45 6.02 0.91
N ALA A 361 9.25 5.14 1.51
CA ALA A 361 10.68 5.00 1.26
C ALA A 361 10.96 4.41 -0.14
N ASN A 362 9.95 3.81 -0.77
CA ASN A 362 9.97 3.44 -2.17
C ASN A 362 10.02 4.66 -3.12
N GLU A 363 9.52 5.83 -2.69
CA GLU A 363 9.45 7.03 -3.53
C GLU A 363 10.78 7.78 -3.62
N GLU A 364 11.29 7.98 -4.84
CA GLU A 364 12.55 8.70 -5.09
C GLU A 364 12.59 10.10 -4.46
N ARG A 365 11.44 10.77 -4.38
CA ARG A 365 11.29 12.08 -3.73
C ARG A 365 11.66 12.01 -2.26
N GLU A 366 11.07 11.08 -1.51
CA GLU A 366 11.34 10.96 -0.08
C GLU A 366 12.70 10.30 0.19
N GLN A 367 13.17 9.39 -0.68
CA GLN A 367 14.57 8.91 -0.60
C GLN A 367 15.57 10.06 -0.74
N ARG A 368 15.33 10.99 -1.68
CA ARG A 368 16.18 12.19 -1.88
C ARG A 368 16.07 13.13 -0.68
N ARG A 369 14.87 13.38 -0.15
CA ARG A 369 14.65 14.15 1.08
C ARG A 369 15.43 13.55 2.25
N LEU A 370 15.36 12.24 2.46
CA LEU A 370 16.04 11.55 3.55
C LEU A 370 17.56 11.61 3.41
N ARG A 371 18.12 11.34 2.22
CA ARG A 371 19.57 11.43 1.96
C ARG A 371 20.11 12.86 2.15
N VAL A 372 19.35 13.89 1.76
CA VAL A 372 19.71 15.31 2.00
C VAL A 372 19.62 15.69 3.48
N LEU A 373 18.64 15.14 4.21
CA LEU A 373 18.53 15.37 5.65
C LEU A 373 19.61 14.60 6.45
N TYR A 374 20.07 13.45 5.97
CA TYR A 374 20.98 12.55 6.69
C TYR A 374 22.20 12.14 5.82
N PRO A 375 23.06 13.09 5.42
CA PRO A 375 24.21 12.80 4.55
C PRO A 375 25.23 11.85 5.20
N GLU A 376 25.32 11.83 6.53
CA GLU A 376 26.25 10.99 7.31
C GLU A 376 25.72 9.57 7.62
N ASP A 377 24.43 9.30 7.35
CA ASP A 377 23.71 8.12 7.84
C ASP A 377 23.39 7.20 6.65
N TYR A 378 24.41 6.50 6.14
CA TYR A 378 24.34 5.73 4.88
C TYR A 378 23.23 4.66 4.83
N ASP A 379 22.77 4.18 5.99
CA ASP A 379 21.64 3.26 6.15
C ASP A 379 20.29 3.97 6.37
N ILE A 380 20.17 5.29 6.12
CA ILE A 380 18.90 6.03 6.24
C ILE A 380 17.80 5.44 5.34
N VAL A 381 18.16 4.95 4.16
CA VAL A 381 17.28 4.24 3.21
C VAL A 381 17.96 2.93 2.82
N CYS A 382 17.45 1.81 3.33
CA CYS A 382 17.94 0.47 3.01
C CYS A 382 17.04 -0.20 1.97
N GLU A 383 17.62 -0.81 0.93
CA GLU A 383 16.90 -1.81 0.12
C GLU A 383 16.84 -3.14 0.90
N ILE A 384 15.68 -3.77 0.95
CA ILE A 384 15.47 -5.10 1.56
C ILE A 384 14.67 -5.96 0.58
N GLY A 385 15.18 -7.15 0.27
CA GLY A 385 14.60 -8.03 -0.75
C GLY A 385 15.01 -7.61 -2.16
N GLN A 386 14.03 -7.39 -3.04
CA GLN A 386 14.24 -6.82 -4.37
C GLN A 386 13.28 -5.66 -4.56
N LYS A 387 13.79 -4.43 -4.73
CA LYS A 387 13.08 -3.17 -4.96
C LYS A 387 12.28 -2.55 -3.80
N ASN A 388 12.13 -3.20 -2.64
CA ASN A 388 11.47 -2.56 -1.50
C ASN A 388 12.50 -1.80 -0.65
N PHE A 389 12.18 -0.57 -0.28
CA PHE A 389 13.04 0.32 0.49
C PHE A 389 12.42 0.67 1.84
N TYR A 390 13.26 0.78 2.88
CA TYR A 390 12.83 0.99 4.26
C TYR A 390 13.73 2.01 4.98
N VAL A 391 13.11 2.93 5.72
CA VAL A 391 13.83 3.89 6.59
C VAL A 391 14.54 3.13 7.70
N LYS A 392 15.87 3.29 7.80
CA LYS A 392 16.74 2.54 8.74
C LYS A 392 16.54 1.02 8.70
N GLY A 393 16.05 0.49 7.57
CA GLY A 393 15.70 -0.93 7.42
C GLY A 393 14.46 -1.39 8.21
N ARG A 394 13.54 -0.48 8.55
CA ARG A 394 12.36 -0.78 9.41
C ARG A 394 11.00 -0.50 8.79
N LEU A 395 10.76 0.73 8.34
CA LEU A 395 9.44 1.21 7.92
C LEU A 395 9.47 1.63 6.45
N GLN A 396 8.45 1.29 5.68
CA GLN A 396 8.21 1.89 4.37
C GLN A 396 7.69 3.33 4.53
N PRO A 397 6.75 3.64 5.46
CA PRO A 397 6.38 5.02 5.75
C PRO A 397 7.59 5.88 6.19
N THR A 398 7.86 6.97 5.46
CA THR A 398 8.84 8.01 5.87
C THR A 398 8.19 9.14 6.68
N ARG A 399 6.86 9.09 6.82
CA ARG A 399 6.05 9.94 7.70
C ARG A 399 4.91 9.11 8.30
N SER A 400 4.59 9.34 9.56
CA SER A 400 3.50 8.69 10.31
C SER A 400 3.25 9.45 11.62
N ILE A 401 2.09 9.26 12.23
CA ILE A 401 1.87 9.54 13.66
C ILE A 401 2.28 8.29 14.45
N GLY A 402 2.90 8.45 15.62
CA GLY A 402 3.36 7.30 16.43
C GLY A 402 4.83 6.97 16.20
N ASP A 403 5.18 5.70 16.00
CA ASP A 403 6.54 5.21 15.68
C ASP A 403 7.64 5.83 16.56
N THR A 404 7.37 5.94 17.87
CA THR A 404 8.21 6.72 18.79
C THR A 404 9.67 6.21 18.82
N TYR A 405 9.91 4.93 18.52
CA TYR A 405 11.24 4.33 18.37
C TYR A 405 12.10 4.90 17.23
N MET A 406 11.47 5.41 16.16
CA MET A 406 12.14 6.09 15.03
C MET A 406 12.33 7.60 15.27
N LYS A 407 11.71 8.14 16.34
CA LYS A 407 11.64 9.58 16.60
C LYS A 407 12.37 10.01 17.87
N VAL A 408 12.42 9.17 18.89
CA VAL A 408 12.91 9.52 20.24
C VAL A 408 13.97 8.53 20.73
N LYS A 409 15.15 9.04 21.09
CA LYS A 409 16.29 8.21 21.55
C LYS A 409 16.01 7.45 22.85
N ASP A 410 15.22 8.02 23.75
CA ASP A 410 15.01 7.51 25.11
C ASP A 410 14.23 6.19 25.18
N VAL A 411 13.50 5.84 24.12
CA VAL A 411 12.79 4.55 24.00
C VAL A 411 13.62 3.50 23.25
N ASN A 412 14.76 3.88 22.67
CA ASN A 412 15.66 3.00 21.92
C ASN A 412 16.60 2.17 22.82
N ARG A 413 16.07 1.65 23.94
CA ARG A 413 16.78 0.94 25.02
C ARG A 413 15.90 -0.16 25.62
N SER A 414 16.36 -0.85 26.66
CA SER A 414 15.48 -1.77 27.42
C SER A 414 14.32 -0.98 28.04
N PRO A 415 13.05 -1.44 28.01
CA PRO A 415 12.57 -2.79 27.66
C PRO A 415 12.52 -3.20 26.18
N MET A 416 12.72 -2.30 25.20
CA MET A 416 12.63 -2.66 23.76
C MET A 416 13.61 -3.79 23.38
N PRO A 417 13.18 -4.82 22.63
CA PRO A 417 14.05 -5.88 22.13
C PRO A 417 15.24 -5.33 21.36
N ARG A 418 16.44 -5.90 21.54
CA ARG A 418 17.65 -5.49 20.79
C ARG A 418 17.44 -5.53 19.27
N GLY A 419 16.61 -6.47 18.80
CA GLY A 419 16.27 -6.65 17.39
C GLY A 419 15.45 -5.53 16.76
N LEU A 420 14.79 -4.66 17.54
CA LEU A 420 13.99 -3.52 17.05
C LEU A 420 14.70 -2.16 17.19
N ARG A 421 15.77 -2.09 17.98
CA ARG A 421 16.50 -0.84 18.23
C ARG A 421 17.17 -0.32 16.95
N ILE A 422 17.20 1.00 16.81
CA ILE A 422 17.78 1.73 15.68
C ILE A 422 19.24 2.10 16.00
N ARG A 423 20.13 1.94 15.03
CA ARG A 423 21.51 2.46 15.11
C ARG A 423 21.54 3.86 14.49
N GLY A 424 22.21 4.81 15.14
CA GLY A 424 22.36 6.17 14.64
C GLY A 424 22.34 7.22 15.75
N SER A 425 22.47 8.48 15.36
CA SER A 425 22.70 9.59 16.31
C SER A 425 21.46 10.09 17.04
N PHE A 426 20.26 9.94 16.45
CA PHE A 426 19.01 10.57 16.88
C PHE A 426 19.09 12.11 17.04
N ARG A 427 19.95 12.80 16.27
CA ARG A 427 20.00 14.27 16.26
C ARG A 427 18.69 14.94 15.80
N LYS A 428 17.85 14.19 15.06
CA LYS A 428 16.49 14.54 14.63
C LYS A 428 15.71 13.27 14.27
N PRO A 429 14.37 13.25 14.38
CA PRO A 429 13.51 12.09 14.07
C PRO A 429 13.69 11.57 12.63
N TYR A 430 13.97 10.28 12.45
CA TYR A 430 14.24 9.70 11.11
C TYR A 430 13.03 9.74 10.17
N ILE A 431 11.82 9.85 10.73
CA ILE A 431 10.55 10.04 10.03
C ILE A 431 9.79 11.23 10.65
N SER A 432 8.89 11.83 9.88
CA SER A 432 8.11 13.01 10.30
C SER A 432 6.67 12.65 10.70
N ALA A 433 5.96 13.55 11.37
CA ALA A 433 4.49 13.53 11.52
C ALA A 433 3.84 14.77 10.88
N VAL A 434 4.61 15.56 10.12
CA VAL A 434 4.14 16.78 9.45
C VAL A 434 3.53 16.39 8.09
N PRO A 435 2.25 16.72 7.83
CA PRO A 435 1.62 16.41 6.56
C PRO A 435 2.07 17.36 5.43
N ASP A 436 2.01 16.88 4.19
CA ASP A 436 1.84 17.76 3.03
C ASP A 436 0.36 18.14 2.92
N ILE A 437 0.03 19.39 2.55
CA ILE A 437 -1.35 19.92 2.50
C ILE A 437 -1.64 20.58 1.14
N PHE A 438 -2.82 20.29 0.59
CA PHE A 438 -3.34 20.80 -0.68
C PHE A 438 -4.66 21.52 -0.44
N GLN A 439 -4.78 22.76 -0.92
CA GLN A 439 -6.03 23.55 -0.87
C GLN A 439 -6.64 23.60 -2.27
N ILE A 440 -7.92 23.23 -2.38
CA ILE A 440 -8.67 23.13 -3.63
C ILE A 440 -9.94 23.99 -3.47
N ASP A 441 -10.20 24.93 -4.38
CA ASP A 441 -11.48 25.64 -4.41
C ASP A 441 -12.51 24.83 -5.21
N LEU A 442 -13.60 24.44 -4.55
CA LEU A 442 -14.61 23.56 -5.15
C LEU A 442 -15.44 24.27 -6.20
N LYS A 443 -15.53 25.62 -6.17
CA LYS A 443 -16.25 26.40 -7.18
C LYS A 443 -15.55 26.38 -8.53
N ASP A 444 -14.22 26.37 -8.51
CA ASP A 444 -13.39 26.45 -9.71
C ASP A 444 -13.13 25.05 -10.28
N ARG A 445 -12.77 24.11 -9.40
CA ARG A 445 -12.34 22.75 -9.79
C ARG A 445 -13.49 21.78 -10.03
N LYS A 446 -14.62 21.93 -9.32
CA LYS A 446 -15.86 21.13 -9.50
C LYS A 446 -15.60 19.62 -9.72
N PRO A 447 -14.89 18.93 -8.82
CA PRO A 447 -14.69 17.49 -8.94
C PRO A 447 -16.02 16.75 -9.00
N GLU A 448 -16.04 15.58 -9.64
CA GLU A 448 -17.20 14.68 -9.60
C GLU A 448 -17.16 13.83 -8.31
N PHE A 449 -15.97 13.32 -7.98
CA PHE A 449 -15.68 12.61 -6.73
C PHE A 449 -14.19 12.72 -6.33
N VAL A 450 -13.91 12.39 -5.07
CA VAL A 450 -12.56 12.16 -4.52
C VAL A 450 -12.56 10.78 -3.87
N VAL A 451 -11.45 10.05 -3.99
CA VAL A 451 -11.22 8.78 -3.30
C VAL A 451 -10.06 8.95 -2.32
N LEU A 452 -10.26 8.52 -1.07
CA LEU A 452 -9.21 8.30 -0.07
C LEU A 452 -9.03 6.79 0.14
N GLY A 453 -7.81 6.34 0.48
CA GLY A 453 -7.60 4.95 0.85
C GLY A 453 -6.20 4.63 1.41
N SER A 454 -6.11 3.48 2.08
CA SER A 454 -4.88 2.84 2.56
C SER A 454 -4.09 2.19 1.40
N ASP A 455 -2.86 1.74 1.68
CA ASP A 455 -2.02 1.18 0.61
C ASP A 455 -2.58 -0.15 0.03
N GLY A 456 -3.41 -0.87 0.79
CA GLY A 456 -4.15 -2.06 0.34
C GLY A 456 -5.10 -1.81 -0.85
N LEU A 457 -5.54 -0.57 -1.10
CA LEU A 457 -6.20 -0.19 -2.36
C LEU A 457 -5.17 0.11 -3.47
N PHE A 458 -4.22 1.01 -3.16
CA PHE A 458 -3.36 1.64 -4.16
C PHE A 458 -2.15 0.79 -4.59
N GLY A 459 -1.87 -0.32 -3.89
CA GLY A 459 -0.92 -1.36 -4.30
C GLY A 459 -1.48 -2.33 -5.33
N GLU A 460 -2.79 -2.59 -5.32
CA GLU A 460 -3.46 -3.58 -6.19
C GLU A 460 -4.10 -2.96 -7.45
N LEU A 461 -4.62 -1.73 -7.34
CA LEU A 461 -5.24 -0.98 -8.44
C LEU A 461 -4.54 0.36 -8.68
N LYS A 462 -4.38 0.72 -9.96
CA LYS A 462 -3.84 2.05 -10.33
C LYS A 462 -4.88 3.14 -10.18
N ASN A 463 -4.42 4.38 -10.01
CA ASN A 463 -5.27 5.59 -9.96
C ASN A 463 -6.27 5.64 -11.13
N GLU A 464 -5.84 5.35 -12.35
CA GLU A 464 -6.71 5.39 -13.53
C GLU A 464 -7.74 4.25 -13.53
N GLU A 465 -7.38 3.07 -13.05
CA GLU A 465 -8.30 1.93 -12.90
C GLU A 465 -9.36 2.24 -11.85
N ILE A 466 -8.97 2.82 -10.72
CA ILE A 466 -9.86 3.25 -9.63
C ILE A 466 -10.86 4.29 -10.14
N VAL A 467 -10.41 5.34 -10.84
CA VAL A 467 -11.30 6.38 -11.38
C VAL A 467 -12.33 5.80 -12.34
N GLN A 468 -11.94 4.89 -13.23
CA GLN A 468 -12.87 4.25 -14.16
C GLN A 468 -13.87 3.31 -13.46
N LEU A 469 -13.44 2.55 -12.45
CA LEU A 469 -14.31 1.67 -11.66
C LEU A 469 -15.32 2.46 -10.83
N VAL A 470 -14.87 3.46 -10.07
CA VAL A 470 -15.74 4.36 -9.27
C VAL A 470 -16.73 5.09 -10.18
N GLY A 471 -16.29 5.52 -11.37
CA GLY A 471 -17.16 6.05 -12.42
C GLY A 471 -18.27 5.08 -12.82
N GLN A 472 -17.90 3.86 -13.21
CA GLN A 472 -18.84 2.82 -13.65
C GLN A 472 -19.85 2.43 -12.56
N PHE A 473 -19.42 2.26 -11.31
CA PHE A 473 -20.32 1.93 -10.20
C PHE A 473 -21.29 3.08 -9.90
N ARG A 474 -20.85 4.35 -9.99
CA ARG A 474 -21.74 5.53 -9.84
C ARG A 474 -22.74 5.63 -10.98
N ASP A 475 -22.32 5.41 -12.23
CA ASP A 475 -23.19 5.45 -13.41
C ASP A 475 -24.13 4.24 -13.52
N GLN A 476 -23.85 3.16 -12.77
CA GLN A 476 -24.76 2.02 -12.54
C GLN A 476 -25.75 2.26 -11.38
N GLY A 477 -25.57 3.31 -10.57
CA GLY A 477 -26.42 3.60 -9.41
C GLY A 477 -26.14 2.74 -8.17
N VAL A 478 -24.91 2.23 -8.02
CA VAL A 478 -24.51 1.39 -6.87
C VAL A 478 -24.69 2.14 -5.54
N GLN A 479 -25.20 1.41 -4.53
CA GLN A 479 -25.50 1.96 -3.20
C GLN A 479 -24.24 2.36 -2.43
N ASN A 480 -23.25 1.46 -2.31
CA ASN A 480 -21.93 1.75 -1.74
C ASN A 480 -20.84 1.43 -2.76
N VAL A 481 -20.21 2.47 -3.31
CA VAL A 481 -19.18 2.37 -4.35
C VAL A 481 -17.82 1.96 -3.77
N SER A 482 -17.54 2.30 -2.51
CA SER A 482 -16.35 1.81 -1.79
C SER A 482 -16.36 0.29 -1.67
N GLN A 483 -17.52 -0.30 -1.32
CA GLN A 483 -17.70 -1.75 -1.23
C GLN A 483 -17.45 -2.44 -2.57
N SER A 484 -18.01 -1.94 -3.67
CA SER A 484 -17.78 -2.53 -5.00
C SER A 484 -16.35 -2.32 -5.49
N LEU A 485 -15.64 -1.27 -5.03
CA LEU A 485 -14.21 -1.11 -5.30
C LEU A 485 -13.37 -2.13 -4.49
N ARG A 486 -13.70 -2.39 -3.22
CA ARG A 486 -13.12 -3.52 -2.44
C ARG A 486 -13.33 -4.85 -3.17
N GLU A 487 -14.52 -5.08 -3.71
CA GLU A 487 -14.82 -6.32 -4.45
C GLU A 487 -13.96 -6.46 -5.70
N ALA A 488 -13.77 -5.37 -6.47
CA ALA A 488 -12.84 -5.34 -7.60
C ALA A 488 -11.36 -5.56 -7.20
N VAL A 489 -10.93 -5.08 -6.02
CA VAL A 489 -9.60 -5.39 -5.45
C VAL A 489 -9.49 -6.89 -5.14
N LEU A 490 -10.49 -7.50 -4.49
CA LEU A 490 -10.48 -8.94 -4.20
C LEU A 490 -10.53 -9.81 -5.47
N GLU A 491 -11.19 -9.36 -6.54
CA GLU A 491 -11.13 -10.03 -7.85
C GLU A 491 -9.74 -9.92 -8.49
N ARG A 492 -9.10 -8.73 -8.44
CA ARG A 492 -7.70 -8.51 -8.89
C ARG A 492 -6.72 -9.44 -8.17
N ILE A 493 -6.83 -9.57 -6.85
CA ILE A 493 -6.02 -10.49 -6.03
C ILE A 493 -6.34 -11.95 -6.40
N ALA A 494 -7.61 -12.30 -6.54
CA ALA A 494 -8.03 -13.66 -6.87
C ALA A 494 -7.43 -14.15 -8.21
N ASP A 495 -7.39 -13.30 -9.23
CA ASP A 495 -6.76 -13.58 -10.53
C ASP A 495 -5.24 -13.79 -10.43
N ILE A 496 -4.55 -13.01 -9.58
CA ILE A 496 -3.10 -13.13 -9.34
C ILE A 496 -2.73 -14.50 -8.76
N TYR A 497 -3.48 -14.95 -7.74
CA TYR A 497 -3.26 -16.24 -7.07
C TYR A 497 -3.91 -17.43 -7.81
N GLY A 498 -4.92 -17.18 -8.66
CA GLY A 498 -5.67 -18.19 -9.40
C GLY A 498 -6.73 -18.91 -8.54
N THR A 499 -7.47 -18.13 -7.77
CA THR A 499 -8.58 -18.53 -6.86
C THR A 499 -9.85 -17.73 -7.21
N THR A 500 -10.92 -17.77 -6.42
CA THR A 500 -12.04 -16.81 -6.55
C THR A 500 -12.03 -15.76 -5.42
N SER A 501 -12.68 -14.61 -5.62
CA SER A 501 -12.90 -13.61 -4.58
C SER A 501 -13.68 -14.19 -3.38
N ALA A 502 -14.68 -15.03 -3.64
CA ALA A 502 -15.41 -15.77 -2.61
C ALA A 502 -14.49 -16.74 -1.81
N ASP A 503 -13.49 -17.38 -2.43
CA ASP A 503 -12.51 -18.19 -1.70
C ASP A 503 -11.66 -17.31 -0.76
N LEU A 504 -11.26 -16.10 -1.19
CA LEU A 504 -10.52 -15.14 -0.35
C LEU A 504 -11.36 -14.63 0.82
N GLU A 505 -12.65 -14.35 0.62
CA GLU A 505 -13.55 -13.97 1.71
C GLU A 505 -13.70 -15.05 2.79
N ASN A 506 -13.61 -16.33 2.39
CA ASN A 506 -13.59 -17.47 3.31
C ASN A 506 -12.22 -17.71 3.99
N VAL A 507 -11.15 -17.00 3.60
CA VAL A 507 -9.89 -16.98 4.38
C VAL A 507 -10.12 -16.14 5.64
N LEU A 508 -9.67 -16.63 6.79
CA LEU A 508 -9.78 -15.91 8.06
C LEU A 508 -8.82 -14.70 8.11
N PRO A 509 -9.22 -13.57 8.73
CA PRO A 509 -8.31 -12.46 9.05
C PRO A 509 -7.08 -12.96 9.84
N GLY A 510 -5.92 -12.40 9.52
CA GLY A 510 -4.59 -12.92 9.88
C GLY A 510 -4.00 -13.75 8.74
N ASN A 511 -4.74 -14.73 8.21
CA ASN A 511 -4.27 -15.57 7.09
C ASN A 511 -4.47 -14.88 5.72
N ARG A 512 -5.38 -13.90 5.63
CA ARG A 512 -5.54 -13.03 4.45
C ARG A 512 -4.28 -12.21 4.14
N ARG A 513 -3.43 -11.95 5.15
CA ARG A 513 -2.18 -11.21 5.03
C ARG A 513 -1.12 -11.88 4.13
N ASP A 514 -1.27 -13.19 3.85
CA ASP A 514 -0.49 -13.90 2.83
C ASP A 514 -0.85 -13.48 1.38
N TYR A 515 -1.95 -12.73 1.20
CA TYR A 515 -2.54 -12.40 -0.10
C TYR A 515 -2.61 -10.89 -0.36
N HIS A 516 -3.02 -10.08 0.63
CA HIS A 516 -3.24 -8.63 0.53
C HIS A 516 -3.12 -7.92 1.90
N ASP A 517 -3.20 -6.59 1.92
CA ASP A 517 -3.21 -5.77 3.15
C ASP A 517 -4.62 -5.52 3.70
N ASP A 518 -4.74 -4.86 4.86
CA ASP A 518 -6.01 -4.23 5.22
C ASP A 518 -6.41 -3.21 4.14
N ILE A 519 -7.69 -3.15 3.78
CA ILE A 519 -8.20 -2.31 2.69
C ILE A 519 -9.26 -1.37 3.25
N THR A 520 -9.07 -0.06 3.12
CA THR A 520 -10.05 0.96 3.50
C THR A 520 -10.22 1.99 2.40
N ILE A 521 -11.47 2.33 2.11
CA ILE A 521 -11.86 3.09 0.92
C ILE A 521 -12.97 4.08 1.30
N ASP A 522 -12.68 5.38 1.15
CA ASP A 522 -13.68 6.44 1.28
C ASP A 522 -13.89 7.10 -0.09
N VAL A 523 -15.13 7.12 -0.60
CA VAL A 523 -15.48 7.84 -1.83
C VAL A 523 -16.39 9.02 -1.48
N LEU A 524 -15.87 10.22 -1.69
CA LEU A 524 -16.52 11.50 -1.43
C LEU A 524 -17.15 11.99 -2.75
N HIS A 525 -18.48 11.94 -2.87
CA HIS A 525 -19.19 12.35 -4.08
C HIS A 525 -19.64 13.81 -4.00
N PHE A 526 -19.15 14.62 -4.94
CA PHE A 526 -19.45 16.06 -5.02
C PHE A 526 -20.65 16.35 -5.92
N THR A 527 -20.89 15.52 -6.94
CA THR A 527 -22.09 15.58 -7.78
C THR A 527 -22.87 14.27 -7.77
N PRO A 528 -24.21 14.33 -7.89
CA PRO A 528 -25.02 13.14 -8.14
C PRO A 528 -24.79 12.59 -9.56
N PRO A 529 -24.98 11.27 -9.79
CA PRO A 529 -25.13 10.72 -11.13
C PRO A 529 -26.26 11.41 -11.90
N SER A 530 -26.15 11.45 -13.24
CA SER A 530 -27.12 12.15 -14.09
C SER A 530 -28.56 11.65 -13.88
N ALA A 531 -29.55 12.50 -14.16
CA ALA A 531 -30.97 12.15 -13.96
C ALA A 531 -31.42 10.90 -14.74
N ALA A 532 -30.75 10.57 -15.85
CA ALA A 532 -30.99 9.36 -16.63
C ALA A 532 -30.52 8.06 -15.94
N VAL A 533 -29.59 8.15 -14.98
CA VAL A 533 -29.18 7.04 -14.10
C VAL A 533 -30.18 6.90 -12.95
N GLN A 534 -30.56 8.02 -12.32
CA GLN A 534 -31.53 8.01 -11.22
C GLN A 534 -32.89 7.43 -11.64
N ALA A 535 -33.34 7.73 -12.86
CA ALA A 535 -34.57 7.17 -13.47
C ALA A 535 -34.46 5.69 -13.93
N LYS A 536 -33.33 5.00 -13.66
CA LYS A 536 -33.17 3.55 -13.82
C LYS A 536 -33.03 2.80 -12.48
N ALA A 537 -32.82 3.52 -11.39
CA ALA A 537 -32.65 2.96 -10.04
C ALA A 537 -33.93 3.05 -9.19
N ALA A 538 -35.03 3.58 -9.76
CA ALA A 538 -36.37 3.69 -9.21
C ALA A 538 -37.38 2.99 -10.14
#